data_AF-A0A1W9UZ21-F1
#
_entry.id   AF-A0A1W9UZ21-F1
#
_cell.length_a   1.000
_cell.length_b   1.000
_cell.length_c   1.000
_cell.angle_alpha   90.00
_cell.angle_beta   90.00
_cell.angle_gamma   90.00
#
_symmetry.space_group_name_H-M   'P 1'
#
loop_
_entity.id
_entity.type
_entity.pdbx_description
1 polymer ?
#
loop_
_entity_poly.entity_id
_entity_poly.type
_entity_poly.pdbx_seq_one_letter_code
_entity_poly.pdbx_strand_id
1 'polypeptide(L)'
;GVAILNADDPLVAPMRHHTRARVFTYGLSDQADLWADEIASEGLEGMRFVFHYKGESIHVKVPLLGRHSAHTALRAAAIGLNQGMHWGEIVAGLQDNNTGLRLVAVPGPRGSIILDDTYNASPVSSLAALNLLDELSARRKIAVLGYMAELGSYEDELIWLIRLRWAQFHFYCRLFGASR
;
A
#
# COMPACT_ATOMS: atom_id res chain seq x y z
N GLY A 1 -2.93 24.16 -12.51
CA GLY A 1 -2.49 22.85 -11.98
C GLY A 1 -3.67 21.90 -11.91
N VAL A 2 -3.41 20.62 -11.62
CA VAL A 2 -4.46 19.61 -11.40
C VAL A 2 -4.41 19.15 -9.93
N ALA A 3 -5.57 18.89 -9.34
CA ALA A 3 -5.69 18.25 -8.03
C ALA A 3 -6.00 16.77 -8.24
N ILE A 4 -5.09 15.89 -7.81
CA ILE A 4 -5.25 14.44 -7.90
C ILE A 4 -5.77 13.92 -6.56
N LEU A 5 -6.99 13.40 -6.54
CA LEU A 5 -7.70 13.04 -5.31
C LEU A 5 -8.05 11.55 -5.28
N ASN A 6 -7.92 10.92 -4.11
CA ASN A 6 -8.41 9.56 -3.88
C ASN A 6 -9.94 9.60 -3.75
N ALA A 7 -10.66 8.93 -4.63
CA ALA A 7 -12.12 8.84 -4.61
C ALA A 7 -12.64 7.94 -3.48
N ASP A 8 -11.83 6.96 -3.05
CA ASP A 8 -12.24 5.98 -2.04
C ASP A 8 -12.07 6.48 -0.60
N ASP A 9 -11.38 7.61 -0.43
CA ASP A 9 -11.10 8.17 0.90
C ASP A 9 -12.14 9.26 1.24
N PRO A 10 -12.97 9.04 2.28
CA PRO A 10 -14.06 9.96 2.64
C PRO A 10 -13.57 11.31 3.16
N LEU A 11 -12.31 11.44 3.55
CA LEU A 11 -11.69 12.70 3.96
C LEU A 11 -11.08 13.44 2.76
N VAL A 12 -10.59 12.71 1.76
CA VAL A 12 -9.94 13.29 0.58
C VAL A 12 -10.92 13.63 -0.54
N ALA A 13 -11.91 12.78 -0.81
CA ALA A 13 -12.88 13.02 -1.90
C ALA A 13 -13.62 14.37 -1.76
N PRO A 14 -14.05 14.81 -0.56
CA PRO A 14 -14.67 16.14 -0.39
C PRO A 14 -13.74 17.33 -0.62
N MET A 15 -12.41 17.13 -0.64
CA MET A 15 -11.45 18.20 -0.93
C MET A 15 -11.64 18.79 -2.33
N ARG A 16 -12.32 18.09 -3.24
CA ARG A 16 -12.72 18.61 -4.55
C ARG A 16 -13.48 19.95 -4.46
N HIS A 17 -14.23 20.16 -3.37
CA HIS A 17 -15.00 21.38 -3.13
C HIS A 17 -14.14 22.54 -2.61
N HIS A 18 -12.91 22.27 -2.20
CA HIS A 18 -11.99 23.23 -1.59
C HIS A 18 -10.93 23.75 -2.57
N THR A 19 -10.98 23.34 -3.84
CA THR A 19 -10.03 23.75 -4.88
C THR A 19 -10.73 24.32 -6.10
N ARG A 20 -10.05 25.26 -6.77
CA ARG A 20 -10.45 25.77 -8.10
C ARG A 20 -9.69 25.10 -9.24
N ALA A 21 -8.73 24.22 -8.93
CA ALA A 21 -7.98 23.46 -9.93
C ALA A 21 -8.90 22.42 -10.61
N ARG A 22 -8.52 22.00 -11.82
CA ARG A 22 -9.13 20.79 -12.42
C ARG A 22 -8.89 19.61 -11.48
N VAL A 23 -9.93 18.86 -11.17
CA VAL A 23 -9.84 17.66 -10.33
C VAL A 23 -9.66 16.44 -11.25
N PHE A 24 -8.83 15.51 -10.82
CA PHE A 24 -8.68 14.18 -11.41
C PHE A 24 -8.75 13.16 -10.28
N THR A 25 -9.63 12.18 -10.37
CA THR A 25 -9.83 11.19 -9.31
C THR A 25 -9.17 9.86 -9.64
N TYR A 26 -8.67 9.17 -8.62
CA TYR A 26 -8.26 7.78 -8.72
C TYR A 26 -8.92 6.94 -7.62
N GLY A 27 -9.13 5.65 -7.86
CA GLY A 27 -9.70 4.75 -6.85
C GLY A 27 -9.86 3.30 -7.30
N LEU A 28 -10.55 2.50 -6.52
CA LEU A 28 -10.86 1.08 -6.80
C LEU A 28 -12.29 0.88 -7.29
N SER A 29 -13.04 1.97 -7.48
CA SER A 29 -14.38 1.99 -8.05
C SER A 29 -14.38 2.63 -9.43
N ASP A 30 -15.23 2.12 -10.30
CA ASP A 30 -15.52 2.63 -11.65
C ASP A 30 -16.05 4.08 -11.69
N GLN A 31 -16.30 4.69 -10.54
CA GLN A 31 -16.69 6.10 -10.42
C GLN A 31 -15.50 7.08 -10.47
N ALA A 32 -14.26 6.58 -10.42
CA ALA A 32 -13.06 7.42 -10.54
C ALA A 32 -12.60 7.59 -12.00
N ASP A 33 -11.92 8.70 -12.32
CA ASP A 33 -11.39 8.95 -13.67
C ASP A 33 -10.40 7.85 -14.10
N LEU A 34 -9.53 7.43 -13.16
CA LEU A 34 -8.63 6.29 -13.28
C LEU A 34 -8.94 5.31 -12.15
N TRP A 35 -9.23 4.06 -12.48
CA TRP A 35 -9.51 3.07 -11.44
C TRP A 35 -8.86 1.72 -11.70
N ALA A 36 -8.84 0.86 -10.68
CA ALA A 36 -8.29 -0.48 -10.79
C ALA A 36 -9.22 -1.56 -10.24
N ASP A 37 -9.21 -2.71 -10.91
CA ASP A 37 -9.77 -3.97 -10.42
C ASP A 37 -8.78 -5.13 -10.65
N GLU A 38 -9.29 -6.36 -10.49
CA GLU A 38 -8.51 -7.60 -10.61
C GLU A 38 -7.21 -7.61 -9.76
N ILE A 39 -7.26 -6.95 -8.61
CA ILE A 39 -6.11 -6.78 -7.71
C ILE A 39 -5.75 -8.12 -7.09
N ALA A 40 -4.57 -8.62 -7.44
CA ALA A 40 -4.10 -9.91 -7.00
C ALA A 40 -2.60 -9.91 -6.68
N SER A 41 -2.26 -10.68 -5.64
CA SER A 41 -0.89 -10.89 -5.20
C SER A 41 -0.20 -11.94 -6.07
N GLU A 42 1.06 -11.66 -6.41
CA GLU A 42 2.02 -12.59 -7.02
C GLU A 42 3.06 -13.05 -5.98
N GLY A 43 2.70 -13.01 -4.69
CA GLY A 43 3.61 -13.31 -3.59
C GLY A 43 4.70 -12.25 -3.48
N LEU A 44 5.97 -12.67 -3.53
CA LEU A 44 7.12 -11.76 -3.45
C LEU A 44 7.45 -11.07 -4.78
N GLU A 45 6.85 -11.51 -5.89
CA GLU A 45 7.03 -10.90 -7.21
C GLU A 45 6.22 -9.61 -7.39
N GLY A 46 5.45 -9.23 -6.38
CA GLY A 46 4.66 -8.00 -6.34
C GLY A 46 3.16 -8.23 -6.51
N MET A 47 2.51 -7.27 -7.18
CA MET A 47 1.07 -7.21 -7.35
C MET A 47 0.72 -7.01 -8.83
N ARG A 48 -0.36 -7.64 -9.27
CA ARG A 48 -1.00 -7.40 -10.57
C ARG A 48 -2.36 -6.72 -10.39
N PHE A 49 -2.72 -5.89 -11.36
CA PHE A 49 -4.01 -5.21 -11.43
C PHE A 49 -4.31 -4.79 -12.86
N VAL A 50 -5.59 -4.52 -13.14
CA VAL A 50 -6.03 -3.92 -14.41
C VAL A 50 -6.43 -2.48 -14.13
N PHE A 51 -5.79 -1.54 -14.82
CA PHE A 51 -6.14 -0.12 -14.79
C PHE A 51 -7.13 0.22 -15.89
N HIS A 52 -8.11 1.05 -15.56
CA HIS A 52 -9.14 1.50 -16.47
C HIS A 52 -9.12 3.03 -16.57
N TYR A 53 -9.02 3.54 -17.79
CA TYR A 53 -8.97 4.98 -18.06
C TYR A 53 -9.55 5.28 -19.44
N LYS A 54 -10.56 6.17 -19.51
CA LYS A 54 -11.20 6.58 -20.77
C LYS A 54 -11.64 5.42 -21.68
N GLY A 55 -12.06 4.29 -21.08
CA GLY A 55 -12.49 3.09 -21.80
C GLY A 55 -11.36 2.16 -22.25
N GLU A 56 -10.10 2.48 -21.94
CA GLU A 56 -8.97 1.57 -22.12
C GLU A 56 -8.75 0.75 -20.84
N SER A 57 -8.35 -0.52 -21.01
CA SER A 57 -7.94 -1.41 -19.93
C SER A 57 -6.46 -1.80 -20.10
N ILE A 58 -5.66 -1.57 -19.07
CA ILE A 58 -4.20 -1.73 -19.09
C ILE A 58 -3.80 -2.68 -17.97
N HIS A 59 -3.16 -3.79 -18.33
CA HIS A 59 -2.63 -4.73 -17.35
C HIS A 59 -1.31 -4.19 -16.80
N VAL A 60 -1.21 -4.10 -15.48
CA VAL A 60 -0.02 -3.58 -14.81
C VAL A 60 0.43 -4.58 -13.75
N LYS A 61 1.74 -4.82 -13.74
CA LYS A 61 2.44 -5.54 -12.67
C LYS A 61 3.40 -4.57 -12.02
N VAL A 62 3.37 -4.48 -10.71
CA VAL A 62 4.32 -3.67 -9.92
C VAL A 62 5.04 -4.54 -8.90
N PRO A 63 6.33 -4.30 -8.65
CA PRO A 63 7.12 -5.03 -7.67
C PRO A 63 6.90 -4.50 -6.24
N LEU A 64 5.66 -4.11 -5.93
CA LEU A 64 5.24 -3.65 -4.60
C LEU A 64 4.42 -4.74 -3.95
N LEU A 65 4.57 -4.90 -2.64
CA LEU A 65 3.89 -5.93 -1.89
C LEU A 65 2.64 -5.40 -1.20
N GLY A 66 1.61 -6.24 -1.15
CA GLY A 66 0.36 -5.97 -0.45
C GLY A 66 -0.63 -5.14 -1.26
N ARG A 67 -1.92 -5.34 -0.97
CA ARG A 67 -3.05 -4.73 -1.72
C ARG A 67 -3.06 -3.20 -1.72
N HIS A 68 -2.54 -2.57 -0.68
CA HIS A 68 -2.46 -1.12 -0.57
C HIS A 68 -1.55 -0.48 -1.65
N SER A 69 -0.66 -1.26 -2.27
CA SER A 69 0.16 -0.82 -3.39
C SER A 69 -0.66 -0.39 -4.61
N ALA A 70 -1.90 -0.90 -4.77
CA ALA A 70 -2.80 -0.50 -5.86
C ALA A 70 -3.07 1.01 -5.85
N HIS A 71 -3.39 1.59 -4.69
CA HIS A 71 -3.57 3.05 -4.56
C HIS A 71 -2.28 3.82 -4.86
N THR A 72 -1.12 3.26 -4.50
CA THR A 72 0.18 3.88 -4.77
C THR A 72 0.46 3.93 -6.28
N ALA A 73 0.24 2.81 -6.96
CA ALA A 73 0.41 2.71 -8.40
C ALA A 73 -0.59 3.59 -9.16
N LEU A 74 -1.87 3.60 -8.75
CA LEU A 74 -2.90 4.47 -9.30
C LEU A 74 -2.54 5.96 -9.15
N ARG A 75 -2.03 6.37 -7.99
CA ARG A 75 -1.61 7.75 -7.75
C ARG A 75 -0.46 8.16 -8.69
N ALA A 76 0.55 7.30 -8.85
CA ALA A 76 1.67 7.55 -9.74
C ALA A 76 1.21 7.59 -11.22
N ALA A 77 0.36 6.66 -11.63
CA ALA A 77 -0.23 6.65 -12.97
C ALA A 77 -1.08 7.89 -13.24
N ALA A 78 -1.90 8.33 -12.27
CA ALA A 78 -2.68 9.56 -12.37
C ALA A 78 -1.78 10.78 -12.60
N ILE A 79 -0.64 10.86 -11.92
CA ILE A 79 0.35 11.93 -12.16
C ILE A 79 0.90 11.83 -13.58
N GLY A 80 1.37 10.65 -14.00
CA GLY A 80 1.94 10.45 -15.34
C GLY A 80 0.98 10.82 -16.47
N LEU A 81 -0.27 10.36 -16.40
CA LEU A 81 -1.32 10.72 -17.37
C LEU A 81 -1.57 12.23 -17.44
N ASN A 82 -1.63 12.90 -16.28
CA ASN A 82 -1.86 14.34 -16.24
C ASN A 82 -0.62 15.17 -16.64
N GLN A 83 0.56 14.54 -16.73
CA GLN A 83 1.79 15.09 -17.29
C GLN A 83 1.96 14.75 -18.79
N GLY A 84 1.03 14.01 -19.39
CA GLY A 84 1.05 13.66 -20.81
C GLY A 84 1.90 12.43 -21.16
N MET A 85 2.32 11.64 -20.17
CA MET A 85 3.02 10.37 -20.40
C MET A 85 2.07 9.34 -20.99
N HIS A 86 2.58 8.49 -21.88
CA HIS A 86 1.81 7.37 -22.40
C HIS A 86 1.92 6.13 -21.49
N TRP A 87 0.99 5.19 -21.63
CA TRP A 87 0.95 3.99 -20.77
C TRP A 87 2.24 3.20 -20.70
N GLY A 88 2.95 3.03 -21.83
CA GLY A 88 4.27 2.39 -21.85
C GLY A 88 5.29 3.04 -20.89
N GLU A 89 5.39 4.37 -20.83
CA GLU A 89 6.30 5.06 -19.91
C GLU A 89 5.85 4.90 -18.45
N ILE A 90 4.55 5.00 -18.21
CA ILE A 90 3.96 4.85 -16.87
C ILE A 90 4.22 3.44 -16.34
N VAL A 91 3.93 2.42 -17.14
CA VAL A 91 4.12 1.02 -16.76
C VAL A 91 5.60 0.71 -16.55
N ALA A 92 6.49 1.19 -17.43
CA ALA A 92 7.93 1.01 -17.26
C ALA A 92 8.43 1.64 -15.94
N GLY A 93 7.98 2.86 -15.61
CA GLY A 93 8.35 3.53 -14.35
C GLY A 93 7.78 2.82 -13.11
N LEU A 94 6.55 2.31 -13.19
CA LEU A 94 5.93 1.53 -12.12
C LEU A 94 6.62 0.17 -11.89
N GLN A 95 7.33 -0.35 -12.89
CA GLN A 95 8.10 -1.61 -12.81
C GLN A 95 9.54 -1.41 -12.33
N ASP A 96 10.01 -0.16 -12.21
CA ASP A 96 11.38 0.12 -11.80
C ASP A 96 11.59 -0.10 -10.29
N ASN A 97 12.40 -1.11 -9.99
CA ASN A 97 12.79 -1.52 -8.64
C ASN A 97 13.82 -0.60 -7.95
N ASN A 98 14.40 0.38 -8.67
CA ASN A 98 15.45 1.25 -8.11
C ASN A 98 14.90 2.35 -7.19
N THR A 99 13.58 2.53 -7.13
CA THR A 99 12.96 3.45 -6.19
C THR A 99 12.87 2.78 -4.83
N GLY A 100 13.90 2.98 -3.98
CA GLY A 100 14.04 2.36 -2.65
C GLY A 100 12.71 1.92 -2.03
N LEU A 101 12.41 0.63 -2.18
CA LEU A 101 11.09 0.09 -1.92
C LEU A 101 10.79 0.22 -0.42
N ARG A 102 9.58 0.73 -0.10
CA ARG A 102 9.02 0.60 1.25
C ARG A 102 8.48 -0.82 1.36
N LEU A 103 8.90 -1.52 2.42
CA LEU A 103 8.74 -2.96 2.61
C LEU A 103 9.60 -3.79 1.62
N VAL A 104 10.75 -4.28 2.10
CA VAL A 104 11.69 -5.09 1.31
C VAL A 104 11.70 -6.53 1.81
N ALA A 105 11.61 -7.49 0.89
CA ALA A 105 11.85 -8.89 1.20
C ALA A 105 13.35 -9.18 1.10
N VAL A 106 13.98 -9.53 2.22
CA VAL A 106 15.41 -9.87 2.27
C VAL A 106 15.63 -11.30 2.78
N PRO A 107 16.70 -11.98 2.35
CA PRO A 107 17.05 -13.29 2.88
C PRO A 107 17.29 -13.22 4.40
N GLY A 108 16.68 -14.14 5.13
CA GLY A 108 16.86 -14.31 6.56
C GLY A 108 17.65 -15.58 6.91
N PRO A 109 17.95 -15.78 8.20
CA PRO A 109 18.70 -16.93 8.66
C PRO A 109 17.96 -18.25 8.39
N ARG A 110 18.72 -19.31 8.09
CA ARG A 110 18.20 -20.67 7.86
C ARG A 110 17.14 -20.74 6.74
N GLY A 111 17.31 -19.94 5.69
CA GLY A 111 16.42 -19.92 4.54
C GLY A 111 15.05 -19.27 4.80
N SER A 112 14.92 -18.49 5.88
CA SER A 112 13.72 -17.67 6.08
C SER A 112 13.74 -16.45 5.15
N ILE A 113 12.60 -15.78 5.05
CA ILE A 113 12.46 -14.47 4.41
C ILE A 113 12.12 -13.47 5.51
N ILE A 114 12.76 -12.30 5.50
CA ILE A 114 12.45 -11.17 6.37
C ILE A 114 11.76 -10.12 5.51
N LEU A 115 10.58 -9.68 5.94
CA LEU A 115 9.94 -8.49 5.39
C LEU A 115 10.36 -7.31 6.26
N ASP A 116 11.22 -6.44 5.73
CA ASP A 116 11.69 -5.24 6.41
C ASP A 116 10.79 -4.05 6.07
N ASP A 117 9.89 -3.69 7.01
CA ASP A 117 9.03 -2.51 6.96
C ASP A 117 9.33 -1.57 8.14
N THR A 118 10.62 -1.37 8.47
CA THR A 118 11.05 -0.68 9.70
C THR A 118 11.10 0.85 9.61
N TYR A 119 10.66 1.45 8.51
CA TYR A 119 10.77 2.90 8.30
C TYR A 119 9.81 3.72 9.18
N ASN A 120 8.53 3.38 9.22
CA ASN A 120 7.51 4.06 10.03
C ASN A 120 6.40 3.07 10.40
N ALA A 121 5.82 3.23 11.59
CA ALA A 121 4.73 2.38 12.07
C ALA A 121 3.51 3.25 12.42
N SER A 122 2.48 3.20 11.57
CA SER A 122 1.14 3.68 11.89
C SER A 122 0.20 2.48 12.06
N PRO A 123 -0.95 2.66 12.72
CA PRO A 123 -1.93 1.58 12.83
C PRO A 123 -2.38 1.03 11.47
N VAL A 124 -2.64 1.91 10.50
CA VAL A 124 -3.06 1.54 9.14
C VAL A 124 -1.96 0.77 8.41
N SER A 125 -0.70 1.24 8.46
CA SER A 125 0.41 0.52 7.81
C SER A 125 0.67 -0.83 8.45
N SER A 126 0.57 -0.92 9.77
CA SER A 126 0.79 -2.15 10.53
C SER A 126 -0.27 -3.21 10.22
N LEU A 127 -1.54 -2.81 10.13
CA LEU A 127 -2.61 -3.72 9.71
C LEU A 127 -2.38 -4.22 8.28
N ALA A 128 -1.94 -3.34 7.37
CA ALA A 128 -1.60 -3.72 6.00
C ALA A 128 -0.42 -4.70 5.94
N ALA A 129 0.62 -4.51 6.75
CA ALA A 129 1.75 -5.44 6.85
C ALA A 129 1.33 -6.81 7.42
N LEU A 130 0.46 -6.84 8.41
CA LEU A 130 -0.09 -8.10 8.95
C LEU A 130 -0.96 -8.84 7.92
N ASN A 131 -1.77 -8.12 7.15
CA ASN A 131 -2.55 -8.70 6.06
C ASN A 131 -1.63 -9.27 4.97
N LEU A 132 -0.56 -8.56 4.59
CA LEU A 132 0.44 -9.08 3.65
C LEU A 132 1.10 -10.37 4.18
N LEU A 133 1.50 -10.40 5.46
CA LEU A 133 2.07 -11.59 6.08
C LEU A 133 1.10 -12.78 6.02
N ASP A 134 -0.20 -12.53 6.18
CA ASP A 134 -1.26 -13.54 6.07
C ASP A 134 -1.43 -14.08 4.64
N GLU A 135 -1.29 -13.24 3.62
CA GLU A 135 -1.37 -13.64 2.21
C GLU A 135 -0.20 -14.52 1.74
N LEU A 136 0.99 -14.37 2.35
CA LEU A 136 2.18 -15.12 1.95
C LEU A 136 2.17 -16.58 2.42
N SER A 137 2.62 -17.51 1.57
CA SER A 137 2.75 -18.92 1.96
C SER A 137 4.06 -19.17 2.73
N ALA A 138 3.95 -19.67 3.97
CA ALA A 138 5.11 -20.03 4.78
C ALA A 138 4.76 -21.11 5.82
N ARG A 139 5.72 -21.97 6.17
CA ARG A 139 5.57 -22.98 7.25
C ARG A 139 5.32 -22.32 8.62
N ARG A 140 5.95 -21.17 8.86
CA ARG A 140 5.82 -20.39 10.09
C ARG A 140 5.91 -18.91 9.75
N LYS A 141 4.99 -18.13 10.32
CA LYS A 141 4.89 -16.68 10.16
C LYS A 141 5.07 -16.03 11.52
N ILE A 142 5.93 -15.02 11.58
CA ILE A 142 6.28 -14.29 12.80
C ILE A 142 6.18 -12.80 12.49
N ALA A 143 5.43 -12.06 13.30
CA ALA A 143 5.31 -10.63 13.21
C ALA A 143 6.01 -9.97 14.40
N VAL A 144 6.97 -9.08 14.13
CA VAL A 144 7.68 -8.28 15.13
C VAL A 144 7.26 -6.83 14.93
N LEU A 145 6.51 -6.28 15.89
CA LEU A 145 5.98 -4.92 15.82
C LEU A 145 6.70 -4.00 16.80
N GLY A 146 7.03 -2.79 16.33
CA GLY A 146 7.56 -1.71 17.16
C GLY A 146 6.47 -0.93 17.88
N TYR A 147 6.88 0.03 18.72
CA TYR A 147 5.96 0.97 19.36
C TYR A 147 5.43 1.99 18.34
N MET A 148 4.13 2.24 18.34
CA MET A 148 3.49 3.29 17.52
C MET A 148 3.33 4.53 18.40
N ALA A 149 4.09 5.59 18.12
CA ALA A 149 4.22 6.72 19.04
C ALA A 149 3.13 7.80 18.92
N GLU A 150 2.35 7.80 17.84
CA GLU A 150 1.42 8.90 17.53
C GLU A 150 -0.03 8.67 17.97
N LEU A 151 -0.25 7.97 19.09
CA LEU A 151 -1.55 7.35 19.33
C LEU A 151 -2.67 8.21 19.99
N GLY A 152 -2.51 9.54 20.09
CA GLY A 152 -3.56 10.48 20.54
C GLY A 152 -4.61 9.93 21.54
N SER A 153 -5.90 10.20 21.31
CA SER A 153 -7.04 9.65 22.06
C SER A 153 -8.08 8.96 21.17
N TYR A 154 -7.75 8.70 19.90
CA TYR A 154 -8.67 8.20 18.86
C TYR A 154 -8.29 6.79 18.33
N GLU A 155 -7.36 6.09 18.99
CA GLU A 155 -6.69 4.92 18.40
C GLU A 155 -6.99 3.56 19.03
N ASP A 156 -7.88 3.48 20.02
CA ASP A 156 -8.13 2.24 20.75
C ASP A 156 -8.68 1.12 19.86
N GLU A 157 -9.59 1.42 18.94
CA GLU A 157 -10.23 0.40 18.07
C GLU A 157 -9.24 -0.16 17.04
N LEU A 158 -8.43 0.69 16.42
CA LEU A 158 -7.49 0.27 15.38
C LEU A 158 -6.30 -0.48 15.99
N ILE A 159 -5.81 -0.05 17.17
CA ILE A 159 -4.84 -0.82 17.96
C ILE A 159 -5.44 -2.18 18.36
N TRP A 160 -6.72 -2.23 18.74
CA TRP A 160 -7.38 -3.47 19.10
C TRP A 160 -7.47 -4.46 17.92
N LEU A 161 -7.83 -3.97 16.73
CA LEU A 161 -7.83 -4.77 15.50
C LEU A 161 -6.43 -5.31 15.16
N ILE A 162 -5.38 -4.48 15.32
CA ILE A 162 -4.00 -4.91 15.14
C ILE A 162 -3.66 -6.01 16.12
N ARG A 163 -4.03 -5.88 17.40
CA ARG A 163 -3.78 -6.91 18.42
C ARG A 163 -4.49 -8.23 18.08
N LEU A 164 -5.74 -8.17 17.63
CA LEU A 164 -6.47 -9.37 17.19
C LEU A 164 -5.81 -10.04 16.00
N ARG A 165 -5.44 -9.26 14.98
CA ARG A 165 -4.77 -9.79 13.78
C ARG A 165 -3.40 -10.37 14.12
N TRP A 166 -2.65 -9.68 14.98
CA TRP A 166 -1.33 -10.08 15.42
C TRP A 166 -1.34 -11.38 16.23
N ALA A 167 -2.39 -11.64 17.02
CA ALA A 167 -2.55 -12.87 17.80
C ALA A 167 -2.62 -14.16 16.96
N GLN A 168 -2.84 -14.05 15.65
CA GLN A 168 -2.91 -15.19 14.72
C GLN A 168 -1.51 -15.75 14.34
N PHE A 169 -0.42 -15.05 14.68
CA PHE A 169 0.94 -15.42 14.30
C PHE A 169 1.77 -16.00 15.46
N HIS A 170 2.81 -16.79 15.16
CA HIS A 170 3.70 -17.33 16.19
C HIS A 170 4.62 -16.23 16.75
N PHE A 171 4.68 -16.14 18.09
CA PHE A 171 5.15 -14.97 18.81
C PHE A 171 6.68 -14.85 18.97
N TYR A 172 7.17 -13.63 18.79
CA TYR A 172 8.33 -13.10 19.52
C TYR A 172 8.12 -11.59 19.74
N CYS A 173 7.85 -11.18 20.98
CA CYS A 173 7.71 -9.77 21.35
C CYS A 173 9.01 -9.30 22.00
N ARG A 174 9.67 -8.32 21.39
CA ARG A 174 10.66 -7.48 22.07
C ARG A 174 10.26 -6.04 21.76
N LEU A 175 9.39 -5.49 22.60
CA LEU A 175 9.10 -4.06 22.63
C LEU A 175 10.43 -3.33 22.89
N PHE A 176 11.05 -2.82 21.84
CA PHE A 176 12.09 -1.80 22.00
C PHE A 176 11.39 -0.46 22.13
N GLY A 177 10.90 -0.17 23.33
CA GLY A 177 10.47 1.16 23.75
C GLY A 177 11.60 1.79 24.54
N ALA A 178 12.09 2.94 24.08
CA ALA A 178 13.10 3.72 24.78
C ALA A 178 12.64 3.99 26.22
N SER A 179 13.49 3.60 27.17
CA SER A 179 13.49 4.18 28.49
C SER A 179 13.50 5.71 28.38
N ARG A 180 12.45 6.35 28.87
CA ARG A 180 12.57 7.64 29.54
C ARG A 180 12.05 7.47 30.95
#